data_AF-A0A0B2R611-F1
#
_entry.id   AF-A0A0B2R611-F1
#
_cell.length_a   1.000
_cell.length_b   1.000
_cell.length_c   1.000
_cell.angle_alpha   90.00
_cell.angle_beta   90.00
_cell.angle_gamma   90.00
#
_symmetry.space_group_name_H-M   'P 1'
#
loop_
_entity.id
_entity.type
_entity.pdbx_description
1 polymer ?
#
loop_
_entity_poly.entity_id
_entity_poly.type
_entity_poly.pdbx_seq_one_letter_code
_entity_poly.pdbx_strand_id
1 'polypeptide(L)'
;DACFQQNFSSRSHFISGASVAVKCKVGKSVPSFNKEVKTNENGEFKVQLPFKVWKQVKRIKGCTFKLISSNEPHCSVASVDTSSSVNLKAIKQGEHIFSAGLFSFKPIKKPNFCNQKPSVPNSKAHVKNEFLPNIDPSTLDKKSTEDTFFPFPPIPFLPPIPFLPPIQFPPIPFLPPIPFLPPNPFLPPNPLLPAPTPFLPPQVTNPLQPLSPPPLFPPV
;
A
#
# COMPACT_ATOMS: atom_id res chain seq x y z
N ASP A 1 -13.16 3.25 6.99
CA ASP A 1 -13.18 4.62 6.44
C ASP A 1 -14.60 5.17 6.51
N ALA A 2 -14.96 5.73 7.65
CA ALA A 2 -16.32 6.21 7.88
C ALA A 2 -16.68 7.44 7.02
N CYS A 3 -15.68 8.22 6.58
CA CYS A 3 -15.87 9.51 5.92
C CYS A 3 -15.35 9.61 4.49
N PHE A 4 -14.97 8.48 3.89
CA PHE A 4 -14.48 8.34 2.52
C PHE A 4 -13.19 9.13 2.27
N GLN A 5 -12.33 9.20 3.28
CA GLN A 5 -11.07 9.94 3.23
C GLN A 5 -9.88 9.06 2.85
N GLN A 6 -10.11 7.77 2.58
CA GLN A 6 -9.07 6.78 2.28
C GLN A 6 -7.98 6.70 3.36
N ASN A 7 -8.29 7.16 4.58
CA ASN A 7 -7.40 7.21 5.72
C ASN A 7 -8.16 6.84 6.99
N PHE A 8 -7.43 6.32 7.97
CA PHE A 8 -7.98 6.05 9.29
C PHE A 8 -8.12 7.37 10.05
N SER A 9 -9.36 7.76 10.36
CA SER A 9 -9.66 8.94 11.18
C SER A 9 -10.08 8.53 12.59
N SER A 10 -10.13 9.48 13.52
CA SER A 10 -10.67 9.25 14.88
C SER A 10 -12.11 8.73 14.91
N ARG A 11 -12.83 8.85 13.79
CA ARG A 11 -14.21 8.35 13.62
C ARG A 11 -14.26 7.01 12.88
N SER A 12 -13.12 6.42 12.56
CA SER A 12 -13.02 5.08 12.01
C SER A 12 -12.96 4.07 13.14
N HIS A 13 -13.61 2.93 12.99
CA HIS A 13 -13.53 1.80 13.91
C HIS A 13 -12.89 0.60 13.22
N PHE A 14 -12.38 -0.33 14.02
CA PHE A 14 -11.85 -1.60 13.54
C PHE A 14 -13.00 -2.58 13.32
N ILE A 15 -12.92 -3.36 12.23
CA ILE A 15 -13.94 -4.34 11.87
C ILE A 15 -13.41 -5.72 12.24
N SER A 16 -14.07 -6.38 13.20
CA SER A 16 -13.80 -7.77 13.55
C SER A 16 -14.51 -8.72 12.59
N GLY A 17 -13.89 -9.85 12.27
CA GLY A 17 -14.46 -10.88 11.41
C GLY A 17 -14.51 -10.54 9.91
N ALA A 18 -13.89 -9.45 9.45
CA ALA A 18 -13.75 -9.15 8.03
C ALA A 18 -12.85 -10.18 7.34
N SER A 19 -13.25 -10.65 6.16
CA SER A 19 -12.49 -11.62 5.37
C SER A 19 -11.45 -10.96 4.47
N VAL A 20 -10.23 -11.50 4.49
CA VAL A 20 -9.09 -11.06 3.68
C VAL A 20 -8.51 -12.26 2.94
N ALA A 21 -8.47 -12.18 1.61
CA ALA A 21 -7.77 -13.12 0.74
C ALA A 21 -6.28 -12.77 0.67
N VAL A 22 -5.45 -13.79 0.77
CA VAL A 22 -3.99 -13.71 0.62
C VAL A 22 -3.60 -14.62 -0.52
N LYS A 23 -2.98 -14.06 -1.56
CA LYS A 23 -2.49 -14.78 -2.73
C LYS A 23 -1.01 -14.48 -2.93
N CYS A 24 -0.11 -15.45 -2.77
CA CYS A 24 1.31 -15.26 -3.04
C CYS A 24 1.80 -16.13 -4.19
N LYS A 25 2.57 -15.52 -5.10
CA LYS A 25 3.32 -16.23 -6.14
C LYS A 25 4.63 -16.73 -5.53
N VAL A 26 4.84 -18.05 -5.57
CA VAL A 26 6.06 -18.68 -5.07
C VAL A 26 6.81 -19.27 -6.27
N GLY A 27 7.86 -18.60 -6.73
CA GLY A 27 8.65 -19.05 -7.89
C GLY A 27 7.87 -19.14 -9.20
N LYS A 28 8.50 -19.73 -10.23
CA LYS A 28 7.92 -19.90 -11.57
C LYS A 28 7.09 -21.19 -11.74
N SER A 29 7.17 -22.11 -10.77
CA SER A 29 6.70 -23.51 -10.92
C SER A 29 5.88 -24.03 -9.73
N VAL A 30 5.64 -23.26 -8.66
CA VAL A 30 4.88 -23.70 -7.48
C VAL A 30 3.47 -23.09 -7.52
N PRO A 31 2.41 -23.84 -7.14
CA PRO A 31 1.07 -23.29 -7.00
C PRO A 31 1.07 -22.07 -6.09
N SER A 32 0.28 -21.05 -6.46
CA SER A 32 0.14 -19.85 -5.66
C SER A 32 -0.41 -20.21 -4.28
N PHE A 33 0.21 -19.69 -3.22
CA PHE A 33 -0.36 -19.78 -1.88
C PHE A 33 -1.63 -18.96 -1.87
N ASN A 34 -2.77 -19.59 -1.59
CA ASN A 34 -4.06 -18.92 -1.51
C ASN A 34 -4.70 -19.25 -0.16
N LYS A 35 -5.01 -18.23 0.64
CA LYS A 35 -5.68 -18.41 1.93
C LYS A 35 -6.62 -17.25 2.22
N GLU A 36 -7.80 -17.56 2.74
CA GLU A 36 -8.68 -16.56 3.33
C GLU A 36 -8.50 -16.57 4.85
N VAL A 37 -8.39 -15.38 5.44
CA VAL A 37 -8.26 -15.19 6.89
C VAL A 37 -9.25 -14.13 7.36
N LYS A 38 -9.65 -14.21 8.63
CA LYS A 38 -10.52 -13.21 9.27
C LYS A 38 -9.72 -12.27 10.16
N THR A 39 -10.19 -11.03 10.29
CA THR A 39 -9.67 -10.08 11.28
C THR A 39 -10.14 -10.45 12.69
N ASN A 40 -9.30 -10.11 13.68
CA ASN A 40 -9.63 -10.23 15.11
C ASN A 40 -10.41 -9.01 15.62
N GLU A 41 -10.66 -8.96 16.93
CA GLU A 41 -11.36 -7.85 17.62
C GLU A 41 -10.74 -6.47 17.37
N ASN A 42 -9.43 -6.42 17.14
CA ASN A 42 -8.70 -5.18 16.83
C ASN A 42 -8.64 -4.89 15.31
N GLY A 43 -9.37 -5.62 14.48
CA GLY A 43 -9.32 -5.49 13.02
C GLY A 43 -8.01 -5.95 12.38
N GLU A 44 -7.17 -6.66 13.13
CA GLU A 44 -5.89 -7.19 12.66
C GLU A 44 -6.06 -8.61 12.12
N PHE A 45 -5.36 -8.94 11.03
CA PHE A 45 -5.24 -10.32 10.55
C PHE A 45 -3.78 -10.76 10.56
N LYS A 46 -3.54 -12.06 10.73
CA LYS A 46 -2.21 -12.66 10.69
C LYS A 46 -2.25 -13.92 9.82
N VAL A 47 -1.21 -14.11 9.02
CA VAL A 47 -1.02 -15.30 8.20
C VAL A 47 0.45 -15.68 8.19
N GLN A 48 0.74 -16.97 8.38
CA GLN A 48 2.07 -17.50 8.13
C GLN A 48 2.22 -17.78 6.63
N LEU A 49 3.22 -17.16 6.01
CA LEU A 49 3.55 -17.39 4.62
C LEU A 49 4.36 -18.70 4.51
N PRO A 50 4.15 -19.53 3.48
CA PRO A 50 4.73 -20.87 3.39
C PRO A 50 6.21 -20.88 2.96
N PHE A 51 6.87 -19.72 2.90
CA PHE A 51 8.25 -19.58 2.43
C PHE A 51 9.10 -18.79 3.41
N LYS A 52 10.37 -19.18 3.50
CA LYS A 52 11.38 -18.45 4.26
C LYS A 52 11.83 -17.24 3.46
N VAL A 53 12.06 -16.14 4.17
CA VAL A 53 12.52 -14.89 3.58
C VAL A 53 13.98 -14.65 3.98
N TRP A 54 14.74 -13.96 3.13
CA TRP A 54 16.15 -13.66 3.42
C TRP A 54 16.25 -12.64 4.56
N LYS A 55 17.19 -12.83 5.49
CA LYS A 55 17.47 -11.97 6.66
C LYS A 55 17.44 -10.45 6.40
N GLN A 56 17.85 -9.98 5.22
CA GLN A 56 17.94 -8.55 4.91
C GLN A 56 16.75 -8.00 4.10
N VAL A 57 15.69 -8.81 3.94
CA VAL A 57 14.54 -8.42 3.12
C VAL A 57 13.71 -7.32 3.80
N LYS A 58 13.60 -6.17 3.16
CA LYS A 58 12.77 -5.05 3.65
C LYS A 58 11.34 -5.11 3.14
N ARG A 59 11.10 -5.79 2.02
CA ARG A 59 9.80 -5.84 1.33
C ARG A 59 9.64 -7.15 0.59
N ILE A 60 8.46 -7.77 0.70
CA ILE A 60 8.08 -8.94 -0.09
C ILE A 60 7.21 -8.48 -1.26
N LYS A 61 7.59 -8.90 -2.46
CA LYS A 61 6.82 -8.72 -3.69
C LYS A 61 6.11 -10.03 -4.05
N GLY A 62 5.08 -9.94 -4.89
CA GLY A 62 4.40 -11.13 -5.41
C GLY A 62 3.34 -11.73 -4.49
N CYS A 63 3.07 -11.10 -3.34
CA CYS A 63 1.90 -11.37 -2.52
C CYS A 63 0.85 -10.27 -2.72
N THR A 64 -0.39 -10.67 -2.93
CA THR A 64 -1.56 -9.83 -3.05
C THR A 64 -2.50 -10.13 -1.89
N PHE A 65 -2.87 -9.10 -1.16
CA PHE A 65 -3.81 -9.12 -0.06
C PHE A 65 -5.04 -8.38 -0.54
N LYS A 66 -6.21 -9.02 -0.51
CA LYS A 66 -7.45 -8.44 -0.97
C LYS A 66 -8.53 -8.59 0.09
N LEU A 67 -9.14 -7.47 0.46
CA LEU A 67 -10.32 -7.41 1.30
C LEU A 67 -11.52 -8.00 0.55
N ILE A 68 -12.18 -8.99 1.12
CA ILE A 68 -13.26 -9.75 0.46
C ILE A 68 -14.62 -9.25 0.94
N SER A 69 -14.84 -9.28 2.25
CA SER A 69 -16.13 -8.99 2.85
C SER A 69 -15.98 -8.40 4.24
N SER A 70 -16.98 -7.62 4.61
CA SER A 70 -17.12 -7.02 5.93
C SER A 70 -18.12 -7.84 6.74
N ASN A 71 -17.92 -7.90 8.04
CA ASN A 71 -18.92 -8.42 8.98
C ASN A 71 -19.92 -7.33 9.42
N GLU A 72 -19.75 -6.09 8.96
CA GLU A 72 -20.59 -4.95 9.31
C GLU A 72 -21.61 -4.64 8.18
N PRO A 73 -22.93 -4.69 8.45
CA PRO A 73 -23.96 -4.55 7.42
C PRO A 73 -23.97 -3.16 6.77
N HIS A 74 -23.62 -2.13 7.53
CA HIS A 74 -23.61 -0.74 7.07
C HIS A 74 -22.22 -0.22 6.68
N CYS A 75 -21.21 -1.08 6.67
CA CYS A 75 -19.82 -0.74 6.33
C CYS A 75 -19.21 -1.87 5.48
N SER A 76 -19.74 -2.06 4.27
CA SER A 76 -19.45 -3.22 3.41
C SER A 76 -18.83 -2.86 2.05
N VAL A 77 -18.76 -1.57 1.69
CA VAL A 77 -18.18 -1.15 0.41
C VAL A 77 -16.67 -1.01 0.56
N ALA A 78 -15.87 -1.71 -0.25
CA ALA A 78 -14.42 -1.61 -0.12
C ALA A 78 -13.91 -0.22 -0.57
N SER A 79 -13.00 0.38 0.20
CA SER A 79 -12.38 1.69 -0.07
C SER A 79 -10.89 1.53 -0.41
N VAL A 80 -10.15 0.84 0.47
CA VAL A 80 -8.78 0.40 0.22
C VAL A 80 -8.80 -1.12 0.35
N ASP A 81 -8.87 -1.80 -0.78
CA ASP A 81 -9.26 -3.21 -0.85
C ASP A 81 -8.08 -4.12 -1.17
N THR A 82 -7.00 -3.62 -1.79
CA THR A 82 -5.93 -4.45 -2.33
C THR A 82 -4.55 -3.89 -2.03
N SER A 83 -3.62 -4.76 -1.64
CA SER A 83 -2.20 -4.46 -1.50
C SER A 83 -1.37 -5.54 -2.19
N SER A 84 -0.41 -5.14 -3.04
CA SER A 84 0.41 -6.06 -3.86
C SER A 84 1.83 -6.28 -3.33
N SER A 85 2.12 -5.74 -2.14
CA SER A 85 3.42 -5.91 -1.49
C SER A 85 3.31 -5.65 0.01
N VAL A 86 4.21 -6.25 0.79
CA VAL A 86 4.26 -6.05 2.24
C VAL A 86 5.64 -5.61 2.69
N ASN A 87 5.68 -4.69 3.65
CA ASN A 87 6.93 -4.13 4.18
C ASN A 87 7.26 -4.76 5.52
N LEU A 88 8.55 -4.91 5.81
CA LEU A 88 9.01 -5.40 7.10
C LEU A 88 8.57 -4.43 8.20
N LYS A 89 7.84 -4.94 9.19
CA LYS A 89 7.36 -4.19 10.35
C LYS A 89 8.27 -4.41 11.55
N ALA A 90 8.68 -5.66 11.80
CA ALA A 90 9.52 -6.02 12.93
C ALA A 90 10.18 -7.38 12.70
N ILE A 91 11.24 -7.66 13.46
CA ILE A 91 11.82 -9.00 13.61
C ILE A 91 11.70 -9.36 15.09
N LYS A 92 11.07 -10.50 15.40
CA LYS A 92 10.87 -10.97 16.77
C LYS A 92 11.24 -12.44 16.85
N GLN A 93 12.14 -12.81 17.77
CA GLN A 93 12.52 -14.22 18.00
C GLN A 93 12.95 -14.97 16.72
N GLY A 94 13.58 -14.28 15.77
CA GLY A 94 13.99 -14.85 14.48
C GLY A 94 12.88 -14.90 13.41
N GLU A 95 11.65 -14.54 13.75
CA GLU A 95 10.54 -14.41 12.81
C GLU A 95 10.45 -12.99 12.24
N HIS A 96 10.25 -12.89 10.93
CA HIS A 96 10.07 -11.62 10.23
C HIS A 96 8.58 -11.31 10.11
N ILE A 97 8.15 -10.19 10.69
CA ILE A 97 6.76 -9.74 10.67
C ILE A 97 6.62 -8.67 9.59
N PHE A 98 5.78 -8.91 8.60
CA PHE A 98 5.49 -7.96 7.52
C PHE A 98 4.11 -7.36 7.67
N SER A 99 3.97 -6.09 7.28
CA SER A 99 2.69 -5.37 7.24
C SER A 99 2.24 -5.17 5.80
N ALA A 100 0.98 -5.50 5.53
CA ALA A 100 0.33 -5.27 4.24
C ALA A 100 -0.30 -3.88 4.10
N GLY A 101 -0.21 -3.05 5.13
CA GLY A 101 -0.86 -1.74 5.20
C GLY A 101 -2.25 -1.82 5.83
N LEU A 102 -3.02 -0.74 5.68
CA LEU A 102 -4.41 -0.67 6.15
C LEU A 102 -5.36 -0.98 5.00
N PHE A 103 -6.35 -1.83 5.29
CA PHE A 103 -7.48 -2.08 4.42
C PHE A 103 -8.71 -1.45 5.06
N SER A 104 -9.65 -0.98 4.25
CA SER A 104 -10.83 -0.34 4.80
C SER A 104 -12.07 -0.57 3.95
N PHE A 105 -13.17 -0.80 4.67
CA PHE A 105 -14.51 -0.61 4.15
C PHE A 105 -14.99 0.81 4.44
N LYS A 106 -15.94 1.24 3.65
CA LYS A 106 -16.70 2.47 3.81
C LYS A 106 -18.20 2.16 3.81
N PRO A 107 -19.01 3.00 4.46
CA PRO A 107 -20.45 2.94 4.33
C PRO A 107 -20.92 3.08 2.88
N ILE A 108 -22.13 2.59 2.59
CA ILE A 108 -22.77 2.78 1.27
C ILE A 108 -23.06 4.26 1.05
N LYS A 109 -23.53 4.96 2.09
CA LYS A 109 -23.83 6.39 2.07
C LYS A 109 -22.90 7.12 3.02
N LYS A 110 -22.30 8.23 2.55
CA LYS A 110 -21.44 9.07 3.39
C LYS A 110 -22.29 9.68 4.52
N PRO A 111 -21.92 9.49 5.80
CA PRO A 111 -22.67 10.07 6.90
C PRO A 111 -22.57 11.60 6.95
N ASN A 112 -23.65 12.27 7.37
CA ASN A 112 -23.73 13.74 7.43
C ASN A 112 -22.69 14.36 8.38
N PHE A 113 -22.33 13.65 9.46
CA PHE A 113 -21.33 14.12 10.42
C PHE A 113 -19.95 14.32 9.81
N CYS A 114 -19.64 13.68 8.68
CA CYS A 114 -18.35 13.82 8.00
C CYS A 114 -18.10 15.23 7.43
N ASN A 115 -19.13 16.07 7.34
CA ASN A 115 -19.01 17.47 6.91
C ASN A 115 -18.80 18.44 8.10
N GLN A 116 -18.87 17.94 9.33
CA GLN A 116 -18.67 18.74 10.54
C GLN A 116 -17.17 18.74 10.92
N LYS A 117 -16.54 19.93 10.87
CA LYS A 117 -15.21 20.13 11.43
C LYS A 117 -15.21 19.74 12.91
N PRO A 118 -14.14 19.11 13.43
CA PRO A 118 -14.04 18.84 14.86
C PRO A 118 -14.18 20.17 15.62
N SER A 119 -15.19 20.27 16.48
CA SER A 119 -15.35 21.39 17.38
C SER A 119 -14.17 21.37 18.35
N VAL A 120 -13.28 22.34 18.24
CA VAL A 120 -12.26 22.60 19.26
C VAL A 120 -13.01 22.93 20.55
N PRO A 121 -12.81 22.21 21.67
CA PRO A 121 -13.39 22.60 22.94
C PRO A 121 -12.79 23.96 23.33
N ASN A 122 -13.56 25.03 23.22
CA ASN A 122 -13.15 26.34 23.69
C ASN A 122 -13.25 26.31 25.23
N SER A 123 -12.13 26.04 25.90
CA SER A 123 -12.03 26.06 27.36
C SER A 123 -12.02 27.50 27.88
N LYS A 124 -13.17 28.18 27.90
CA LYS A 124 -13.41 29.39 28.70
C LYS A 124 -14.89 29.51 29.09
N ALA A 125 -15.37 28.63 29.96
CA ALA A 125 -16.60 28.87 30.71
C ALA A 125 -16.20 29.38 32.10
N HIS A 126 -16.59 30.63 32.34
CA HIS A 126 -16.31 31.43 33.52
C HIS A 126 -16.98 30.81 34.75
N VAL A 127 -16.21 30.50 35.79
CA VAL A 127 -16.73 30.16 37.12
C VAL A 127 -17.24 31.45 37.76
N LYS A 128 -18.52 31.50 38.10
CA LYS A 128 -18.98 32.28 39.26
C LYS A 128 -20.28 31.67 39.81
N ASN A 129 -20.13 30.85 40.85
CA ASN A 129 -21.21 30.45 41.75
C ASN A 129 -21.33 31.53 42.82
N GLU A 130 -22.46 32.22 42.94
CA GLU A 130 -22.90 32.81 44.21
C GLU A 130 -24.44 32.87 44.29
N PHE A 131 -24.96 32.19 45.33
CA PHE A 131 -26.20 32.39 46.08
C PHE A 131 -27.60 32.05 45.49
N LEU A 132 -28.20 30.99 46.08
CA LEU A 132 -29.64 30.74 46.27
C LEU A 132 -30.14 31.57 47.50
N PRO A 133 -31.47 31.79 47.79
CA PRO A 133 -32.54 30.80 47.61
C PRO A 133 -34.00 31.29 47.33
N ASN A 134 -34.86 30.30 47.06
CA ASN A 134 -36.25 30.12 47.56
C ASN A 134 -37.50 30.41 46.68
N ILE A 135 -38.23 29.30 46.46
CA ILE A 135 -39.70 29.03 46.54
C ILE A 135 -40.53 28.93 45.23
N ASP A 136 -41.08 27.71 45.08
CA ASP A 136 -42.15 27.07 44.28
C ASP A 136 -43.39 27.92 43.89
N PRO A 137 -44.25 27.53 42.89
CA PRO A 137 -44.80 26.17 42.76
C PRO A 137 -45.15 25.60 41.36
N SER A 138 -45.22 24.26 41.33
CA SER A 138 -46.12 23.43 40.50
C SER A 138 -45.96 23.43 38.96
N THR A 139 -45.42 22.35 38.40
CA THR A 139 -46.12 21.40 37.48
C THR A 139 -45.16 20.38 36.83
N LEU A 140 -45.44 19.10 37.08
CA LEU A 140 -45.49 17.97 36.14
C LEU A 140 -44.28 17.63 35.21
N ASP A 141 -43.84 16.37 35.36
CA ASP A 141 -43.30 15.43 34.35
C ASP A 141 -41.78 15.33 34.02
N LYS A 142 -41.23 14.18 34.47
CA LYS A 142 -40.41 13.17 33.74
C LYS A 142 -39.13 13.57 32.98
N LYS A 143 -38.02 12.92 33.43
CA LYS A 143 -37.11 12.00 32.71
C LYS A 143 -35.63 12.44 32.53
N SER A 144 -34.75 11.57 33.07
CA SER A 144 -33.43 11.13 32.59
C SER A 144 -32.30 12.15 32.45
N THR A 145 -31.15 11.88 33.10
CA THR A 145 -29.95 11.24 32.51
C THR A 145 -28.76 11.53 33.43
N GLU A 146 -28.13 10.50 33.97
CA GLU A 146 -26.86 10.61 34.69
C GLU A 146 -25.75 10.16 33.73
N ASP A 147 -24.90 11.10 33.30
CA ASP A 147 -23.79 10.86 32.38
C ASP A 147 -22.48 11.09 33.15
N THR A 148 -21.79 10.00 33.51
CA THR A 148 -20.52 10.01 34.24
C THR A 148 -19.36 10.21 33.27
N PHE A 149 -18.74 11.39 33.32
CA PHE A 149 -17.57 11.78 32.52
C PHE A 149 -16.25 11.31 33.16
N PHE A 150 -15.42 10.56 32.42
CA PHE A 150 -14.05 10.19 32.82
C PHE A 150 -13.01 11.08 32.09
N PRO A 151 -12.01 11.69 32.78
CA PRO A 151 -10.95 12.48 32.15
C PRO A 151 -9.72 11.63 31.73
N PHE A 152 -9.16 11.89 30.56
CA PHE A 152 -7.89 11.29 30.07
C PHE A 152 -6.65 12.15 30.41
N PRO A 153 -5.45 11.56 30.55
CA PRO A 153 -4.22 12.30 30.89
C PRO A 153 -3.55 13.01 29.69
N PRO A 154 -2.68 14.01 29.93
CA PRO A 154 -2.11 14.88 28.87
C PRO A 154 -1.00 14.20 28.05
N ILE A 155 -0.95 14.53 26.76
CA ILE A 155 -0.01 14.01 25.76
C ILE A 155 1.35 14.73 25.90
N PRO A 156 2.50 14.03 25.91
CA PRO A 156 3.81 14.68 25.96
C PRO A 156 4.19 15.32 24.61
N PHE A 157 4.75 16.53 24.67
CA PHE A 157 5.23 17.31 23.52
C PHE A 157 6.41 16.59 22.82
N LEU A 158 6.33 16.41 21.50
CA LEU A 158 7.46 15.97 20.68
C LEU A 158 8.42 17.15 20.38
N PRO A 159 9.74 16.91 20.35
CA PRO A 159 10.71 17.94 19.99
C PRO A 159 10.65 18.30 18.50
N PRO A 160 11.05 19.53 18.12
CA PRO A 160 11.05 20.00 16.74
C PRO A 160 12.05 19.22 15.87
N ILE A 161 11.65 18.95 14.62
CA ILE A 161 12.44 18.21 13.63
C ILE A 161 13.57 19.11 13.11
N PRO A 162 14.84 18.64 13.06
CA PRO A 162 15.93 19.42 12.50
C PRO A 162 15.82 19.53 10.96
N PHE A 163 16.12 20.71 10.43
CA PHE A 163 16.17 20.98 8.99
C PHE A 163 17.24 20.12 8.30
N LEU A 164 16.83 19.36 7.29
CA LEU A 164 17.74 18.57 6.44
C LEU A 164 18.31 19.45 5.31
N PRO A 165 19.59 19.31 4.95
CA PRO A 165 20.20 20.02 3.82
C PRO A 165 19.66 19.54 2.46
N PRO A 166 19.73 20.37 1.41
CA PRO A 166 19.23 20.02 0.08
C PRO A 166 20.01 18.84 -0.53
N ILE A 167 19.27 17.86 -1.03
CA ILE A 167 19.79 16.66 -1.68
C ILE A 167 20.29 17.02 -3.09
N GLN A 168 21.57 16.79 -3.37
CA GLN A 168 22.12 16.85 -4.72
C GLN A 168 21.92 15.50 -5.42
N PHE A 169 21.22 15.49 -6.56
CA PHE A 169 20.99 14.29 -7.35
C PHE A 169 22.22 13.99 -8.24
N PRO A 170 22.66 12.73 -8.35
CA PRO A 170 23.67 12.34 -9.32
C PRO A 170 23.09 12.32 -10.75
N PRO A 171 23.92 12.51 -11.80
CA PRO A 171 23.48 12.47 -13.18
C PRO A 171 22.97 11.08 -13.58
N ILE A 172 21.88 11.06 -14.34
CA ILE A 172 21.22 9.84 -14.81
C ILE A 172 22.13 9.13 -15.83
N PRO A 173 22.44 7.83 -15.66
CA PRO A 173 23.17 7.08 -16.67
C PRO A 173 22.30 6.87 -17.92
N PHE A 174 22.89 7.10 -19.09
CA PHE A 174 22.27 6.87 -20.39
C PHE A 174 21.70 5.45 -20.49
N LEU A 175 20.43 5.33 -20.91
CA LEU A 175 19.81 4.04 -21.18
C LEU A 175 20.40 3.42 -22.46
N PRO A 176 20.56 2.09 -22.52
CA PRO A 176 20.93 1.39 -23.75
C PRO A 176 19.80 1.50 -24.80
N PRO A 177 20.15 1.47 -26.10
CA PRO A 177 19.17 1.51 -27.18
C PRO A 177 18.20 0.33 -27.09
N ILE A 178 16.92 0.63 -27.35
CA ILE A 178 15.82 -0.33 -27.31
C ILE A 178 16.01 -1.34 -28.46
N PRO A 179 15.93 -2.66 -28.21
CA PRO A 179 15.99 -3.66 -29.28
C PRO A 179 14.82 -3.48 -30.25
N PHE A 180 15.12 -3.46 -31.55
CA PHE A 180 14.14 -3.42 -32.63
C PHE A 180 13.20 -4.63 -32.52
N LEU A 181 11.92 -4.37 -32.29
CA LEU A 181 10.86 -5.37 -32.40
C LEU A 181 10.52 -5.58 -33.89
N PRO A 182 10.24 -6.81 -34.33
CA PRO A 182 9.82 -7.07 -35.69
C PRO A 182 8.50 -6.33 -35.99
N PRO A 183 8.32 -5.81 -37.22
CA PRO A 183 7.12 -5.09 -37.59
C PRO A 183 5.88 -6.00 -37.48
N ASN A 184 4.88 -5.54 -36.74
CA ASN A 184 3.62 -6.24 -36.60
C ASN A 184 2.80 -6.09 -37.90
N PRO A 185 2.37 -7.18 -38.56
CA PRO A 185 1.69 -7.12 -39.87
C PRO A 185 0.33 -6.40 -39.88
N PHE A 186 -0.23 -6.11 -38.69
CA PHE A 186 -1.60 -5.64 -38.52
C PHE A 186 -1.73 -4.13 -38.27
N LEU A 187 -0.64 -3.37 -38.38
CA LEU A 187 -0.68 -1.92 -38.21
C LEU A 187 -0.46 -1.23 -39.55
N PRO A 188 -1.29 -0.23 -39.91
CA PRO A 188 -1.07 0.54 -41.13
C PRO A 188 0.28 1.30 -41.06
N PRO A 189 0.97 1.51 -42.18
CA PRO A 189 2.27 2.19 -42.20
C PRO A 189 2.13 3.60 -41.64
N ASN A 190 2.92 3.92 -40.62
CA ASN A 190 2.94 5.25 -40.03
C ASN A 190 3.80 6.16 -40.92
N PRO A 191 3.27 7.26 -41.51
CA PRO A 191 3.97 8.07 -42.53
C PRO A 191 5.12 8.93 -41.98
N LEU A 192 5.47 8.80 -40.70
CA LEU A 192 6.49 9.61 -40.02
C LEU A 192 7.84 8.91 -39.86
N LEU A 193 8.01 7.70 -40.39
CA LEU A 193 9.28 6.98 -40.32
C LEU A 193 10.02 7.04 -41.68
N PRO A 194 11.32 7.41 -41.70
CA PRO A 194 12.10 7.38 -42.92
C PRO A 194 12.19 5.95 -43.46
N ALA A 195 12.05 5.80 -44.77
CA ALA A 195 12.08 4.50 -45.45
C ALA A 195 13.41 3.77 -45.15
N PRO A 196 13.40 2.44 -44.91
CA PRO A 196 14.62 1.68 -44.70
C PRO A 196 15.47 1.68 -45.98
N THR A 197 16.70 2.14 -45.88
CA THR A 197 17.72 1.92 -46.91
C THR A 197 18.00 0.42 -47.05
N PRO A 198 18.08 -0.12 -48.29
CA PRO A 198 18.38 -1.54 -48.47
C PRO A 198 19.79 -1.86 -48.00
N PHE A 199 19.89 -2.73 -46.98
CA PHE A 199 21.13 -3.30 -46.49
C PHE A 199 21.76 -4.20 -47.56
N LEU A 200 23.01 -3.90 -47.95
CA LEU A 200 23.88 -4.85 -48.64
C LEU A 200 24.19 -6.02 -47.67
N PRO A 201 24.06 -7.29 -48.10
CA PRO A 201 24.29 -8.42 -47.21
C PRO A 201 25.78 -8.54 -46.83
N PRO A 202 26.09 -8.83 -45.55
CA PRO A 202 27.46 -9.04 -45.10
C PRO A 202 28.03 -10.35 -45.66
N GLN A 203 29.26 -10.27 -46.16
CA GLN A 203 30.05 -11.40 -46.64
C GLN A 203 30.42 -12.32 -45.46
N VAL A 204 29.83 -13.52 -45.44
CA VAL A 204 30.08 -14.54 -44.41
C VAL A 204 31.48 -15.14 -44.61
N THR A 205 32.39 -14.93 -43.67
CA THR A 205 33.63 -15.71 -43.58
C THR A 205 33.32 -17.05 -42.92
N ASN A 206 33.35 -18.12 -43.72
CA ASN A 206 33.12 -19.50 -43.29
C ASN A 206 34.34 -20.03 -42.50
N PRO A 207 34.19 -20.66 -41.31
CA PRO A 207 35.32 -21.11 -40.48
C PRO A 207 35.80 -22.54 -40.76
N LEU A 208 35.44 -23.16 -41.88
CA LEU A 208 36.08 -24.40 -42.35
C LEU A 208 36.75 -24.16 -43.70
N GLN A 209 38.05 -23.82 -43.66
CA GLN A 209 38.96 -24.06 -44.78
C GLN A 209 40.02 -25.07 -44.32
N PRO A 210 40.33 -26.10 -45.12
CA PRO A 210 41.48 -26.97 -44.84
C PRO A 210 42.77 -26.15 -44.97
N LEU A 211 43.73 -26.39 -44.07
CA LEU A 211 45.07 -25.81 -44.11
C LEU A 211 45.72 -26.11 -45.48
N SER A 212 46.04 -25.07 -46.25
CA SER A 212 46.90 -25.19 -47.42
C SER A 212 48.33 -25.55 -46.99
N PRO A 213 49.05 -26.42 -47.72
CA PRO A 213 50.45 -26.73 -47.42
C PRO A 213 51.38 -25.55 -47.75
N PRO A 214 52.53 -25.42 -47.08
CA PRO A 214 53.45 -24.32 -47.31
C PRO A 214 54.14 -24.42 -48.69
N PRO A 215 54.54 -23.30 -49.29
CA PRO A 215 55.26 -23.30 -50.56
C PRO A 215 56.67 -23.88 -50.38
N LEU A 216 56.99 -24.86 -51.21
CA LEU A 216 58.33 -25.40 -51.38
C LEU A 216 59.15 -24.36 -52.17
N PHE A 217 60.09 -23.68 -51.50
CA PHE A 217 61.12 -22.92 -52.21
C PHE A 217 62.19 -23.89 -52.73
N PRO A 218 62.60 -23.82 -54.00
CA PRO A 218 63.85 -24.45 -54.42
C PRO A 218 65.03 -23.61 -53.89
N PRO A 219 66.18 -24.25 -53.60
CA PRO A 219 67.37 -23.52 -53.21
C PRO A 219 67.97 -22.82 -54.43
N VAL A 220 68.43 -21.58 -54.25
CA VAL A 220 69.73 -21.02 -54.68
C VAL A 220 69.79 -19.57 -54.22
#